data_AF-A0A3L9Y7G7-F1
#
_entry.id   AF-A0A3L9Y7G7-F1
#
_cell.length_a   1.000
_cell.length_b   1.000
_cell.length_c   1.000
_cell.angle_alpha   90.00
_cell.angle_beta   90.00
_cell.angle_gamma   90.00
#
_symmetry.space_group_name_H-M   'P 1'
#
loop_
_entity.id
_entity.type
_entity.pdbx_description
1 polymer ?
#
loop_
_entity_poly.entity_id
_entity_poly.type
_entity_poly.pdbx_seq_one_letter_code
_entity_poly.pdbx_strand_id
1 'polypeptide(L)'
;MKYTNYFKSTIKLNGVPKLNPDQFARLMNICCLETDVHTLEELNMNSQSIFLTIGRKKDKIEKLTKGRTPELLLLEMLKLSM
;
A
#
# COMPACT_ATOMS: atom_id res chain seq x y z
N MET A 1 -8.29 -1.47 4.49
CA MET A 1 -6.98 -1.90 3.94
C MET A 1 -7.17 -2.72 2.66
N LYS A 2 -7.15 -2.08 1.49
CA LYS A 2 -7.36 -2.70 0.18
C LYS A 2 -6.09 -3.42 -0.33
N TYR A 3 -4.94 -2.75 -0.30
CA TYR A 3 -3.70 -3.25 -0.89
C TYR A 3 -3.07 -4.35 -0.04
N THR A 4 -2.95 -4.14 1.27
CA THR A 4 -2.39 -5.10 2.23
C THR A 4 -3.16 -6.42 2.19
N ASN A 5 -4.49 -6.38 2.15
CA ASN A 5 -5.32 -7.59 2.09
C ASN A 5 -5.15 -8.36 0.77
N TYR A 6 -5.03 -7.64 -0.35
CA TYR A 6 -4.77 -8.25 -1.65
C TYR A 6 -3.39 -8.92 -1.70
N PHE A 7 -2.33 -8.21 -1.27
CA PHE A 7 -0.98 -8.75 -1.30
C PHE A 7 -0.81 -9.93 -0.33
N LYS A 8 -1.42 -9.88 0.85
CA LYS A 8 -1.47 -11.02 1.78
C LYS A 8 -2.07 -12.25 1.12
N SER A 9 -3.22 -12.10 0.47
CA SER A 9 -3.90 -13.20 -0.22
C SER A 9 -3.07 -13.73 -1.39
N THR A 10 -2.46 -12.83 -2.15
CA THR A 10 -1.59 -13.18 -3.28
C THR A 10 -0.36 -13.98 -2.81
N ILE A 11 0.31 -13.54 -1.74
CA ILE A 11 1.46 -14.25 -1.18
C ILE A 11 1.07 -15.64 -0.68
N LYS A 12 -0.11 -15.76 -0.04
CA LYS A 12 -0.61 -17.04 0.46
C LYS A 12 -0.94 -18.03 -0.66
N LEU A 13 -1.52 -17.54 -1.77
CA LEU A 13 -2.01 -18.40 -2.87
C LEU A 13 -0.94 -18.68 -3.94
N ASN A 14 -0.14 -17.67 -4.29
CA ASN A 14 0.74 -17.68 -5.44
C ASN A 14 2.23 -17.58 -5.06
N GLY A 15 2.54 -17.46 -3.76
CA GLY A 15 3.89 -17.22 -3.27
C GLY A 15 4.32 -15.75 -3.40
N VAL A 16 5.57 -15.47 -3.01
CA VAL A 16 6.12 -14.11 -3.04
C VAL A 16 6.35 -13.68 -4.50
N PRO A 17 5.77 -12.55 -4.94
CA PRO A 17 5.99 -12.03 -6.29
C PRO A 17 7.48 -11.77 -6.55
N LYS A 18 7.98 -12.15 -7.73
CA LYS A 18 9.36 -11.88 -8.15
C LYS A 18 9.49 -10.40 -8.54
N LEU A 19 9.69 -9.56 -7.54
CA LEU A 19 9.92 -8.13 -7.71
C LEU A 19 11.41 -7.81 -7.58
N ASN A 20 11.87 -6.82 -8.33
CA ASN A 20 13.18 -6.23 -8.08
C ASN A 20 13.14 -5.42 -6.75
N PRO A 21 14.32 -5.04 -6.20
CA PRO A 21 14.37 -4.34 -4.91
C PRO A 21 13.51 -3.08 -4.84
N ASP A 22 13.45 -2.29 -5.92
CA ASP A 22 12.68 -1.04 -5.97
C ASP A 22 11.18 -1.29 -5.92
N GLN A 23 10.67 -2.26 -6.68
CA GLN A 23 9.25 -2.59 -6.68
C GLN A 23 8.85 -3.33 -5.40
N PHE A 24 9.74 -4.11 -4.81
CA PHE A 24 9.52 -4.71 -3.50
C PHE A 24 9.42 -3.63 -2.41
N ALA A 25 10.33 -2.65 -2.41
CA ALA A 25 10.26 -1.51 -1.49
C ALA A 25 8.97 -0.69 -1.69
N ARG A 26 8.55 -0.47 -2.95
CA ARG A 26 7.27 0.18 -3.26
C ARG A 26 6.08 -0.59 -2.69
N LEU A 27 6.05 -1.92 -2.82
CA LEU A 27 5.00 -2.76 -2.26
C LEU A 27 4.96 -2.65 -0.73
N MET A 28 6.11 -2.77 -0.07
CA MET A 28 6.20 -2.66 1.39
C MET A 28 5.78 -1.28 1.90
N ASN A 29 6.19 -0.20 1.22
CA ASN A 29 5.80 1.16 1.57
C ASN A 29 4.28 1.36 1.52
N ILE A 30 3.61 0.79 0.52
CA ILE A 30 2.14 0.86 0.42
C ILE A 30 1.51 0.12 1.59
N CYS A 31 1.96 -1.10 1.91
CA CYS A 31 1.43 -1.87 3.03
C CYS A 31 1.60 -1.16 4.39
N CYS A 32 2.78 -0.58 4.64
CA CYS A 32 3.07 0.17 5.86
C CYS A 32 2.18 1.42 5.97
N LEU A 33 2.10 2.23 4.91
CA LEU A 33 1.25 3.42 4.90
C LEU A 33 -0.23 3.09 5.10
N GLU A 34 -0.71 2.01 4.49
CA GLU A 34 -2.11 1.60 4.63
C GLU A 34 -2.43 1.11 6.05
N THR A 35 -1.49 0.40 6.67
CA THR A 35 -1.59 -0.03 8.07
C THR A 35 -1.56 1.16 9.02
N ASP A 36 -0.68 2.13 8.79
CA ASP A 36 -0.61 3.35 9.58
C ASP A 36 -1.91 4.16 9.49
N VAL A 37 -2.47 4.32 8.29
CA VAL A 37 -3.76 5.01 8.09
C VAL A 37 -4.86 4.30 8.86
N HIS A 38 -4.96 2.98 8.72
CA HIS A 38 -5.96 2.19 9.43
C HIS A 38 -5.84 2.34 10.95
N THR A 39 -4.61 2.25 11.47
CA THR A 39 -4.34 2.39 12.91
C THR A 39 -4.75 3.78 13.41
N LEU A 40 -4.40 4.85 12.68
CA LEU A 40 -4.76 6.21 13.06
C LEU A 40 -6.28 6.46 13.00
N GLU A 41 -6.98 5.83 12.05
CA GLU A 41 -8.44 5.89 11.95
C GLU A 41 -9.11 5.10 13.10
N GLU A 42 -8.58 3.94 13.47
CA GLU A 42 -9.09 3.12 14.58
C GLU A 42 -8.89 3.75 15.95
N LEU A 43 -7.81 4.51 16.15
CA LEU A 43 -7.58 5.26 17.39
C LEU A 43 -8.66 6.34 17.64
N ASN A 44 -9.47 6.67 16.63
CA ASN A 44 -10.62 7.58 16.70
C ASN A 44 -10.33 8.90 17.42
N MET A 45 -9.11 9.41 17.24
CA MET A 45 -8.66 10.63 17.89
C MET A 45 -9.14 11.86 17.11
N ASN A 46 -9.97 12.69 17.74
CA ASN A 46 -10.46 13.94 17.16
C ASN A 46 -9.41 15.06 17.25
N SER A 47 -8.32 14.93 16.49
CA SER A 47 -7.28 15.94 16.38
C SER A 47 -7.04 16.35 14.93
N GLN A 48 -7.06 17.66 14.66
CA GLN A 48 -6.76 18.21 13.34
C GLN A 48 -5.40 17.75 12.80
N SER A 49 -4.38 17.63 13.66
CA SER A 49 -3.06 17.16 13.25
C SER A 49 -3.08 15.70 12.77
N ILE A 50 -3.93 14.87 13.36
CA ILE A 50 -4.11 13.47 12.98
C ILE A 50 -4.83 13.39 11.64
N PHE A 51 -5.91 14.16 11.44
CA PHE A 51 -6.60 14.23 10.16
C PHE A 51 -5.67 14.65 9.01
N LEU A 52 -4.83 15.68 9.23
CA LEU A 52 -3.83 16.10 8.23
C LEU A 52 -2.79 15.01 7.96
N THR A 53 -2.39 14.26 8.99
CA THR A 53 -1.43 13.16 8.86
C THR A 53 -2.01 12.00 8.06
N ILE A 54 -3.27 11.62 8.33
CA ILE A 54 -4.01 10.62 7.57
C ILE A 54 -4.10 11.05 6.10
N GLY A 55 -4.51 12.30 5.83
CA GLY A 55 -4.58 12.85 4.48
C GLY A 55 -3.25 12.72 3.72
N ARG A 56 -2.14 13.19 4.32
CA ARG A 56 -0.81 13.08 3.72
C ARG A 56 -0.38 11.64 3.44
N LYS A 57 -0.73 10.69 4.32
CA LYS A 57 -0.41 9.27 4.11
C LYS A 57 -1.26 8.69 2.97
N LYS A 58 -2.55 9.02 2.89
CA LYS A 58 -3.42 8.65 1.76
C LYS A 58 -2.90 9.22 0.43
N ASP A 59 -2.45 10.47 0.40
CA ASP A 59 -1.85 11.08 -0.80
C ASP A 59 -0.56 10.36 -1.23
N LYS A 60 0.26 9.90 -0.27
CA LYS A 60 1.46 9.10 -0.57
C LYS A 60 1.08 7.74 -1.15
N ILE A 61 0.05 7.07 -0.60
CA ILE A 61 -0.47 5.82 -1.17
C ILE A 61 -0.91 6.08 -2.61
N GLU A 62 -1.70 7.13 -2.85
CA GLU A 62 -2.18 7.47 -4.20
C GLU A 62 -1.03 7.73 -5.18
N LYS A 63 0.03 8.42 -4.77
CA LYS A 63 1.24 8.61 -5.59
C LYS A 63 1.96 7.30 -5.89
N LEU A 64 2.06 6.41 -4.91
CA LEU A 64 2.71 5.11 -5.07
C LEU A 64 1.88 4.14 -5.91
N THR A 65 0.55 4.24 -5.88
CA THR A 65 -0.35 3.35 -6.61
C THR A 65 -0.73 3.91 -7.98
N LYS A 66 -0.60 5.23 -8.16
CA LYS A 66 -1.10 5.99 -9.32
C LYS A 66 -2.60 5.72 -9.57
N GLY A 67 -3.38 5.59 -8.49
CA GLY A 67 -4.81 5.29 -8.53
C GLY A 67 -5.17 3.88 -9.01
N ARG A 68 -4.20 2.99 -9.21
CA ARG A 68 -4.45 1.63 -9.73
C ARG A 68 -5.05 0.71 -8.68
N THR A 69 -5.87 -0.23 -9.12
CA THR A 69 -6.30 -1.35 -8.28
C THR A 69 -5.10 -2.23 -7.90
N PRO A 70 -5.15 -2.98 -6.79
CA PRO A 70 -4.06 -3.85 -6.37
C PRO A 70 -3.59 -4.84 -7.44
N GLU A 71 -4.51 -5.38 -8.23
CA GLU A 71 -4.24 -6.31 -9.34
C GLU A 71 -3.41 -5.62 -10.43
N LEU A 72 -3.86 -4.44 -10.87
CA LEU A 72 -3.19 -3.66 -11.92
C LEU A 72 -1.83 -3.13 -11.44
N LEU A 73 -1.74 -2.76 -10.16
CA LEU A 73 -0.50 -2.32 -9.53
C LEU A 73 0.52 -3.45 -9.49
N LEU A 74 0.12 -4.65 -9.06
CA LEU A 74 1.01 -5.80 -9.02
C LEU A 74 1.53 -6.16 -10.42
N LEU A 75 0.64 -6.13 -11.42
CA LEU A 75 1.02 -6.36 -12.81
C LEU A 75 2.02 -5.31 -13.31
N GLU A 76 1.82 -4.03 -12.98
CA GLU A 76 2.79 -2.95 -13.29
C GLU A 76 4.14 -3.23 -12.62
N MET A 77 4.15 -3.55 -11.32
CA MET A 77 5.37 -3.84 -10.56
C MET A 77 6.15 -5.03 -11.13
N LEU A 78 5.45 -6.09 -11.53
CA LEU A 78 6.08 -7.25 -12.20
C LEU A 78 6.70 -6.85 -13.54
N LYS A 79 6.00 -6.04 -14.34
CA LYS A 79 6.54 -5.52 -15.62
C LYS A 79 7.79 -4.65 -15.44
N LEU A 80 7.83 -3.85 -14.38
CA LEU A 80 8.97 -3.01 -14.03
C LEU A 80 10.11 -3.77 -13.34
N SER A 81 9.91 -5.06 -13.03
CA SER A 81 10.90 -5.92 -12.39
C SER A 81 11.61 -6.86 -13.37
N MET A 82 11.17 -6.89 -14.62
CA MET A 82 11.84 -7.57 -15.74
C MET A 82 12.91 -6.68 -16.34
#